data_AF-A0A849D9C3-F1
#
_entry.id   AF-A0A849D9C3-F1
#
_cell.length_a   1.000
_cell.length_b   1.000
_cell.length_c   1.000
_cell.angle_alpha   90.00
_cell.angle_beta   90.00
_cell.angle_gamma   90.00
#
_symmetry.space_group_name_H-M   'P 1'
#
loop_
_entity.id
_entity.type
_entity.pdbx_description
1 polymer ?
#
loop_
_entity_poly.entity_id
_entity_poly.type
_entity_poly.pdbx_seq_one_letter_code
_entity_poly.pdbx_strand_id
1 'polypeptide(L)'
;MRRLIVLLMLCGGIISIPTVRANQLLKTSKIDTTEVNEAKEKPDPLGRSTPKGTFKGFFKALGNENQSQAAKYMDLPDTVLQNQVKSLVRKLEITLDRSGQVLPVNLISGNPEGDLKEDLDPTLEKVGTIILQGNEIPLLLERITTEDNQKLWLFSWKTLEVLTKEEYADDEVFSDQAASDSMLSSRFQGGPIKDWIGIILLAIGAYFVAWVFTLILGRLVRLWWKNFTKSKHHGVLKTLLIPLRLVLAVAILLYLSRTLVISIVVRHAFAVVNIIALW
;
A
#
# COMPACT_ATOMS: atom_id res chain seq x y z
N MET A 1 -41.09 28.11 6.32
CA MET A 1 -39.69 28.47 6.63
C MET A 1 -39.19 27.83 7.93
N ARG A 2 -39.89 28.00 9.06
CA ARG A 2 -39.49 27.44 10.38
C ARG A 2 -39.27 25.92 10.43
N ARG A 3 -40.02 25.13 9.64
CA ARG A 3 -39.86 23.67 9.54
C ARG A 3 -38.73 23.20 8.60
N LEU A 4 -38.33 24.04 7.63
CA LEU A 4 -37.18 23.78 6.76
C LEU A 4 -35.88 23.97 7.55
N ILE A 5 -35.84 24.99 8.40
CA ILE A 5 -34.68 25.30 9.25
C ILE A 5 -34.53 24.25 10.35
N VAL A 6 -35.62 23.73 10.92
CA VAL A 6 -35.55 22.66 11.94
C VAL A 6 -35.10 21.33 11.34
N LEU A 7 -35.47 20.99 10.11
CA LEU A 7 -34.97 19.77 9.44
C LEU A 7 -33.50 19.92 8.98
N LEU A 8 -33.07 21.14 8.66
CA LEU A 8 -31.68 21.46 8.27
C LEU A 8 -30.77 21.62 9.51
N MET A 9 -31.32 22.04 10.65
CA MET A 9 -30.63 22.05 11.95
C MET A 9 -30.52 20.66 12.60
N LEU A 10 -31.45 19.73 12.33
CA LEU A 10 -31.36 18.38 12.90
C LEU A 10 -30.29 17.50 12.24
N CYS A 11 -29.81 17.86 11.04
CA CYS A 11 -28.66 17.21 10.38
C CYS A 11 -27.32 17.90 10.66
N GLY A 12 -27.29 18.98 11.45
CA GLY A 12 -26.07 19.70 11.84
C GLY A 12 -25.39 19.13 13.09
N GLY A 13 -25.77 17.92 13.54
CA GLY A 13 -25.28 17.28 14.75
C GLY A 13 -23.89 16.67 14.57
N ILE A 14 -22.86 17.45 14.92
CA ILE A 14 -21.57 17.02 15.48
C ILE A 14 -20.81 15.97 14.66
N ILE A 15 -20.11 16.43 13.62
CA ILE A 15 -18.87 15.77 13.19
C ILE A 15 -17.74 16.56 13.84
N SER A 16 -17.23 16.06 14.96
CA SER A 16 -15.99 16.56 15.56
C SER A 16 -14.85 16.29 14.60
N ILE A 17 -14.40 17.33 13.90
CA ILE A 17 -13.16 17.29 13.11
C ILE A 17 -12.02 17.40 14.13
N PRO A 18 -11.13 16.41 14.28
CA PRO A 18 -9.91 16.61 15.04
C PRO A 18 -9.08 17.66 14.31
N THR A 19 -8.87 18.82 14.94
CA THR A 19 -7.93 19.83 14.45
C THR A 19 -6.52 19.26 14.55
N VAL A 20 -5.98 18.79 13.42
CA VAL A 20 -4.56 18.47 13.32
C VAL A 20 -3.80 19.80 13.28
N ARG A 21 -3.14 20.16 14.38
CA ARG A 21 -2.14 21.24 14.38
C ARG A 21 -0.91 20.75 13.62
N ALA A 22 -0.70 21.26 12.43
CA ALA A 22 0.58 21.16 11.75
C ALA A 22 1.59 22.07 12.47
N ASN A 23 2.37 21.53 13.39
CA ASN A 23 3.59 22.18 13.85
C ASN A 23 4.62 22.09 12.72
N GLN A 24 4.75 23.14 11.92
CA GLN A 24 5.90 23.31 11.03
C GLN A 24 7.13 23.62 11.88
N LEU A 25 7.93 22.60 12.17
CA LEU A 25 9.34 22.78 12.48
C LEU A 25 10.15 22.56 11.21
N LEU A 26 10.09 23.52 10.29
CA LEU A 26 11.10 23.65 9.24
C LEU A 26 12.27 24.43 9.83
N LYS A 27 13.24 23.71 10.40
CA LYS A 27 14.60 24.24 10.52
C LYS A 27 15.26 24.03 9.16
N THR A 28 15.37 25.12 8.41
CA THR A 28 16.21 25.19 7.20
C THR A 28 17.66 24.92 7.60
N SER A 29 18.05 23.65 7.60
CA SER A 29 19.46 23.28 7.60
C SER A 29 19.99 23.49 6.20
N LYS A 30 20.72 24.61 6.09
CA LYS A 30 21.62 25.01 5.02
C LYS A 30 22.20 23.79 4.27
N ILE A 31 22.00 23.79 2.96
CA ILE A 31 22.67 22.87 2.03
C ILE A 31 24.11 23.38 1.94
N ASP A 32 25.02 22.79 2.70
CA ASP A 32 26.45 22.84 2.37
C ASP A 32 26.71 21.74 1.35
N THR A 33 26.86 22.18 0.10
CA THR A 33 27.46 21.42 -0.98
C THR A 33 28.88 21.04 -0.56
N THR A 34 29.05 19.83 -0.04
CA THR A 34 30.35 19.18 -0.03
C THR A 34 30.29 18.10 -1.10
N GLU A 35 31.01 18.36 -2.19
CA GLU A 35 31.27 17.44 -3.28
C GLU A 35 31.74 16.09 -2.71
N VAL A 36 30.97 15.04 -2.93
CA VAL A 36 31.46 13.66 -2.78
C VAL A 36 31.83 13.19 -4.19
N ASN A 37 33.13 13.07 -4.39
CA ASN A 37 33.79 12.47 -5.56
C ASN A 37 33.07 11.18 -6.02
N GLU A 38 32.39 11.26 -7.16
CA GLU A 38 31.92 10.09 -7.91
C GLU A 38 33.13 9.40 -8.56
N ALA A 39 33.68 8.40 -7.89
CA ALA A 39 34.30 7.31 -8.62
C ALA A 39 33.18 6.63 -9.42
N LYS A 40 33.23 6.74 -10.75
CA LYS A 40 32.29 6.11 -11.69
C LYS A 40 32.38 4.59 -11.61
N GLU A 41 31.74 4.02 -10.61
CA GLU A 41 31.38 2.61 -10.56
C GLU A 41 30.31 2.39 -11.64
N LYS A 42 30.53 1.40 -12.52
CA LYS A 42 29.60 1.09 -13.61
C LYS A 42 28.20 0.87 -13.01
N PRO A 43 27.16 1.58 -13.50
CA PRO A 43 25.82 1.46 -12.93
C PRO A 43 25.31 0.02 -13.06
N ASP A 44 24.96 -0.59 -11.92
CA ASP A 44 24.36 -1.92 -11.89
C ASP A 44 23.01 -1.90 -12.64
N PRO A 45 22.82 -2.73 -13.70
CA PRO A 45 21.58 -2.73 -14.49
C PRO A 45 20.32 -3.08 -13.70
N LEU A 46 20.48 -3.77 -12.55
CA LEU A 46 19.39 -4.15 -11.66
C LEU A 46 19.11 -3.07 -10.59
N GLY A 47 19.90 -2.00 -10.53
CA GLY A 47 19.72 -0.90 -9.60
C GLY A 47 20.05 -1.26 -8.15
N ARG A 48 20.90 -2.26 -7.91
CA ARG A 48 21.26 -2.77 -6.58
C ARG A 48 22.33 -1.96 -5.87
N SER A 49 22.74 -0.82 -6.42
CA SER A 49 23.72 0.08 -5.79
C SER A 49 23.16 0.81 -4.57
N THR A 50 21.84 0.80 -4.36
CA THR A 50 21.19 1.43 -3.20
C THR A 50 20.11 0.51 -2.62
N PRO A 51 19.83 0.58 -1.31
CA PRO A 51 18.79 -0.21 -0.65
C PRO A 51 17.41 0.00 -1.30
N LYS A 52 17.03 1.25 -1.55
CA LYS A 52 15.79 1.61 -2.25
C LYS A 52 15.72 1.05 -3.66
N GLY A 53 16.84 1.05 -4.37
CA GLY A 53 16.95 0.48 -5.72
C GLY A 53 16.74 -1.04 -5.72
N THR A 54 17.46 -1.75 -4.85
CA THR A 54 17.30 -3.20 -4.63
C THR A 54 15.87 -3.56 -4.27
N PHE A 55 15.30 -2.87 -3.28
CA PHE A 55 13.93 -3.10 -2.82
C PHE A 55 12.93 -2.95 -3.98
N LYS A 56 12.98 -1.82 -4.71
CA LYS A 56 12.12 -1.58 -5.88
C LYS A 56 12.32 -2.63 -6.97
N GLY A 57 13.56 -2.98 -7.27
CA GLY A 57 13.92 -3.93 -8.32
C GLY A 57 13.38 -5.33 -8.03
N PHE A 58 13.49 -5.78 -6.77
CA PHE A 58 12.94 -7.05 -6.31
C PHE A 58 11.42 -7.11 -6.46
N PHE A 59 10.69 -6.13 -5.92
CA PHE A 59 9.22 -6.11 -6.03
C PHE A 59 8.75 -5.95 -7.47
N LYS A 60 9.50 -5.24 -8.32
CA LYS A 60 9.25 -5.19 -9.77
C LYS A 60 9.44 -6.55 -10.43
N ALA A 61 10.48 -7.31 -10.05
CA ALA A 61 10.73 -8.65 -10.57
C ALA A 61 9.64 -9.64 -10.16
N LEU A 62 9.19 -9.59 -8.89
CA LEU A 62 8.04 -10.34 -8.40
C LEU A 62 6.75 -9.98 -9.15
N GLY A 63 6.49 -8.67 -9.33
CA GLY A 63 5.31 -8.18 -10.05
C GLY A 63 5.27 -8.59 -11.53
N ASN A 64 6.42 -8.92 -12.12
CA ASN A 64 6.54 -9.44 -13.49
C ASN A 64 6.60 -10.98 -13.55
N GLU A 65 6.34 -11.67 -12.44
CA GLU A 65 6.41 -13.14 -12.29
C GLU A 65 7.77 -13.74 -12.67
N ASN A 66 8.84 -12.91 -12.66
CA ASN A 66 10.17 -13.33 -13.06
C ASN A 66 11.00 -13.72 -11.85
N GLN A 67 10.76 -14.94 -11.37
CA GLN A 67 11.44 -15.48 -10.18
C GLN A 67 12.97 -15.57 -10.36
N SER A 68 13.43 -15.85 -11.59
CA SER A 68 14.87 -15.87 -11.89
C SER A 68 15.53 -14.49 -11.79
N GLN A 69 14.80 -13.42 -12.08
CA GLN A 69 15.28 -12.05 -11.86
C GLN A 69 15.17 -11.66 -10.38
N ALA A 70 14.09 -12.05 -9.69
CA ALA A 70 13.92 -11.79 -8.26
C ALA A 70 15.03 -12.45 -7.41
N ALA A 71 15.46 -13.65 -7.78
CA ALA A 71 16.58 -14.34 -7.15
C ALA A 71 17.89 -13.52 -7.17
N LYS A 72 18.11 -12.67 -8.17
CA LYS A 72 19.33 -11.83 -8.27
C LYS A 72 19.40 -10.69 -7.26
N TYR A 73 18.33 -10.49 -6.50
CA TYR A 73 18.26 -9.54 -5.39
C TYR A 73 18.44 -10.23 -4.03
N MET A 74 18.66 -11.54 -3.99
CA MET A 74 18.86 -12.31 -2.77
C MET A 74 20.34 -12.62 -2.58
N ASP A 75 20.82 -12.49 -1.34
CA ASP A 75 22.13 -12.97 -0.95
C ASP A 75 22.02 -14.46 -0.62
N LEU A 76 22.47 -15.31 -1.55
CA LEU A 76 22.36 -16.75 -1.46
C LEU A 76 23.76 -17.36 -1.40
N PRO A 77 24.08 -18.13 -0.36
CA PRO A 77 25.36 -18.82 -0.30
C PRO A 77 25.43 -19.92 -1.35
N ASP A 78 26.64 -20.25 -1.80
CA ASP A 78 26.89 -21.28 -2.83
C ASP A 78 26.34 -22.67 -2.47
N THR A 79 26.06 -22.89 -1.19
CA THR A 79 25.42 -24.12 -0.67
C THR A 79 23.96 -24.29 -1.12
N VAL A 80 23.26 -23.23 -1.53
CA VAL A 80 21.87 -23.29 -1.98
C VAL A 80 21.80 -23.84 -3.39
N LEU A 81 21.08 -24.96 -3.56
CA LEU A 81 20.91 -25.59 -4.86
C LEU A 81 20.00 -24.76 -5.78
N GLN A 82 20.26 -24.77 -7.09
CA GLN A 82 19.47 -24.00 -8.08
C GLN A 82 17.96 -24.32 -8.05
N ASN A 83 17.59 -25.56 -7.76
CA ASN A 83 16.19 -25.95 -7.60
C ASN A 83 15.53 -25.33 -6.34
N GLN A 84 16.32 -25.06 -5.29
CA GLN A 84 15.87 -24.43 -4.06
C GLN A 84 15.74 -22.91 -4.21
N VAL A 85 16.54 -22.26 -5.06
CA VAL A 85 16.49 -20.80 -5.30
C VAL A 85 15.07 -20.34 -5.66
N LYS A 86 14.44 -21.00 -6.63
CA LYS A 86 13.06 -20.67 -7.06
C LYS A 86 12.05 -20.85 -5.93
N SER A 87 12.23 -21.91 -5.13
CA SER A 87 11.38 -22.17 -3.97
C SER A 87 11.53 -21.10 -2.90
N LEU A 88 12.74 -20.61 -2.67
CA LEU A 88 13.03 -19.58 -1.66
C LEU A 88 12.46 -18.21 -2.06
N VAL A 89 12.57 -17.84 -3.33
CA VAL A 89 11.90 -16.65 -3.89
C VAL A 89 10.40 -16.73 -3.64
N ARG A 90 9.81 -17.89 -3.93
CA ARG A 90 8.36 -18.12 -3.73
C ARG A 90 7.96 -18.08 -2.27
N LYS A 91 8.74 -18.71 -1.39
CA LYS A 91 8.52 -18.69 0.06
C LYS A 91 8.56 -17.26 0.59
N LEU A 92 9.54 -16.46 0.18
CA LEU A 92 9.62 -15.05 0.57
C LEU A 92 8.43 -14.24 0.04
N GLU A 93 8.04 -14.41 -1.23
CA GLU A 93 6.87 -13.75 -1.82
C GLU A 93 5.58 -14.05 -1.03
N ILE A 94 5.28 -15.33 -0.80
CA ILE A 94 4.09 -15.75 -0.03
C ILE A 94 4.13 -15.19 1.39
N THR A 95 5.30 -15.23 2.02
CA THR A 95 5.49 -14.74 3.38
C THR A 95 5.25 -13.24 3.48
N LEU A 96 5.80 -12.46 2.54
CA LEU A 96 5.60 -11.02 2.45
C LEU A 96 4.13 -10.66 2.18
N ASP A 97 3.46 -11.41 1.30
CA ASP A 97 2.06 -11.17 0.96
C ASP A 97 1.11 -11.43 2.14
N ARG A 98 1.42 -12.43 2.99
CA ARG A 98 0.55 -12.80 4.13
C ARG A 98 0.87 -12.03 5.41
N SER A 99 2.14 -11.77 5.66
CA SER A 99 2.64 -11.35 6.98
C SER A 99 3.75 -10.30 6.93
N GLY A 100 4.06 -9.78 5.73
CA GLY A 100 5.06 -8.74 5.54
C GLY A 100 4.55 -7.36 5.96
N GLN A 101 5.28 -6.72 6.85
CA GLN A 101 5.16 -5.30 7.18
C GLN A 101 6.37 -4.56 6.62
N VAL A 102 6.30 -4.19 5.35
CA VAL A 102 7.39 -3.49 4.66
C VAL A 102 7.31 -1.98 4.84
N LEU A 103 8.47 -1.32 4.86
CA LEU A 103 8.53 0.13 4.92
C LEU A 103 8.03 0.74 3.59
N PRO A 104 7.31 1.88 3.65
CA PRO A 104 7.08 2.71 2.49
C PRO A 104 8.38 3.04 1.77
N VAL A 105 8.40 2.92 0.45
CA VAL A 105 9.62 3.05 -0.38
C VAL A 105 10.32 4.41 -0.24
N ASN A 106 9.59 5.45 0.15
CA ASN A 106 10.15 6.78 0.42
C ASN A 106 10.98 6.84 1.71
N LEU A 107 10.73 5.95 2.67
CA LEU A 107 11.48 5.85 3.94
C LEU A 107 12.76 5.02 3.82
N ILE A 108 12.88 4.18 2.78
CA ILE A 108 14.09 3.40 2.52
C ILE A 108 15.22 4.35 2.04
N SER A 109 16.48 4.08 2.37
CA SER A 109 17.60 4.94 1.99
C SER A 109 17.85 4.89 0.49
N GLY A 110 18.05 6.08 -0.10
CA GLY A 110 18.50 6.23 -1.49
C GLY A 110 20.02 6.33 -1.61
N ASN A 111 20.76 6.26 -0.50
CA ASN A 111 22.21 6.41 -0.50
C ASN A 111 22.89 5.04 -0.70
N PRO A 112 24.01 4.96 -1.43
CA PRO A 112 24.78 3.72 -1.56
C PRO A 112 25.33 3.18 -0.23
N GLU A 113 25.50 4.09 0.75
CA GLU A 113 25.93 3.78 2.11
C GLU A 113 24.83 3.21 3.00
N GLY A 114 23.55 3.23 2.57
CA GLY A 114 22.42 2.89 3.42
C GLY A 114 22.01 4.02 4.36
N ASP A 115 21.20 3.72 5.38
CA ASP A 115 20.96 4.63 6.50
C ASP A 115 21.91 4.36 7.67
N LEU A 116 22.91 5.21 7.83
CA LEU A 116 23.90 5.11 8.91
C LEU A 116 23.37 5.57 10.27
N LYS A 117 22.10 5.98 10.37
CA LYS A 117 21.50 6.51 11.61
C LYS A 117 20.84 5.45 12.47
N GLU A 118 20.65 4.25 11.96
CA GLU A 118 20.13 3.11 12.72
C GLU A 118 21.24 2.51 13.60
N ASP A 119 20.90 1.98 14.77
CA ASP A 119 21.80 1.21 15.65
C ASP A 119 22.05 -0.21 15.09
N LEU A 120 22.38 -0.26 13.80
CA LEU A 120 22.56 -1.47 13.03
C LEU A 120 23.95 -1.43 12.39
N ASP A 121 24.46 -2.60 12.00
CA ASP A 121 25.72 -2.68 11.24
C ASP A 121 25.63 -1.77 9.99
N PRO A 122 26.66 -0.97 9.66
CA PRO A 122 26.70 -0.12 8.46
C PRO A 122 26.57 -0.86 7.12
N THR A 123 26.59 -2.19 7.14
CA THR A 123 26.34 -3.04 5.98
C THR A 123 24.88 -3.50 5.89
N LEU A 124 24.06 -3.25 6.90
CA LEU A 124 22.68 -3.71 6.96
C LEU A 124 21.68 -2.55 6.90
N GLU A 125 20.54 -2.80 6.29
CA GLU A 125 19.41 -1.87 6.28
C GLU A 125 18.10 -2.62 6.53
N LYS A 126 17.34 -2.18 7.54
CA LYS A 126 16.02 -2.74 7.80
C LYS A 126 14.99 -2.12 6.85
N VAL A 127 14.38 -2.96 6.02
CA VAL A 127 13.33 -2.54 5.07
C VAL A 127 11.93 -3.01 5.47
N GLY A 128 11.80 -3.70 6.60
CA GLY A 128 10.53 -4.13 7.15
C GLY A 128 10.67 -5.18 8.25
N THR A 129 9.55 -5.82 8.54
CA THR A 129 9.44 -6.96 9.46
C THR A 129 8.49 -7.99 8.86
N ILE A 130 8.76 -9.26 9.08
CA ILE A 130 7.89 -10.40 8.76
C ILE A 130 7.40 -11.00 10.06
N ILE A 131 6.11 -11.35 10.15
CA ILE A 131 5.56 -12.08 11.31
C ILE A 131 5.36 -13.55 10.95
N LEU A 132 6.18 -14.44 11.51
CA LEU A 132 6.01 -15.89 11.35
C LEU A 132 5.70 -16.53 12.70
N GLN A 133 4.56 -17.22 12.80
CA GLN A 133 4.11 -17.90 14.03
C GLN A 133 4.13 -17.01 15.30
N GLY A 134 3.89 -15.70 15.13
CA GLY A 134 3.92 -14.73 16.23
C GLY A 134 5.30 -14.15 16.53
N ASN A 135 6.36 -14.62 15.87
CA ASN A 135 7.71 -14.07 15.97
C ASN A 135 7.94 -12.97 14.92
N GLU A 136 8.46 -11.83 15.37
CA GLU A 136 8.90 -10.74 14.49
C GLU A 136 10.31 -10.99 13.98
N ILE A 137 10.44 -11.17 12.67
CA ILE A 137 11.71 -11.38 11.98
C ILE A 137 12.01 -10.11 11.17
N PRO A 138 13.15 -9.43 11.41
CA PRO A 138 13.48 -8.25 10.63
C PRO A 138 13.75 -8.63 9.17
N LEU A 139 13.17 -7.86 8.24
CA LEU A 139 13.48 -7.97 6.81
C LEU A 139 14.67 -7.05 6.51
N LEU A 140 15.82 -7.66 6.26
CA LEU A 140 17.10 -6.95 6.13
C LEU A 140 17.63 -6.99 4.70
N LEU A 141 18.15 -5.86 4.24
CA LEU A 141 19.09 -5.79 3.13
C LEU A 141 20.52 -5.75 3.67
N GLU A 142 21.45 -6.34 2.95
CA GLU A 142 22.87 -6.42 3.28
C GLU A 142 23.70 -5.95 2.09
N ARG A 143 24.73 -5.16 2.38
CA ARG A 143 25.65 -4.60 1.41
C ARG A 143 26.85 -5.52 1.28
N ILE A 144 26.92 -6.22 0.15
CA ILE A 144 28.01 -7.12 -0.20
C ILE A 144 28.97 -6.44 -1.18
N THR A 145 30.24 -6.85 -1.13
CA THR A 145 31.24 -6.48 -2.14
C THR A 145 31.45 -7.68 -3.06
N THR A 146 31.14 -7.50 -4.33
CA THR A 146 31.30 -8.52 -5.38
C THR A 146 32.79 -8.66 -5.76
N GLU A 147 33.17 -9.75 -6.44
CA GLU A 147 34.55 -9.97 -6.94
C GLU A 147 35.07 -8.81 -7.81
N ASP A 148 34.19 -8.18 -8.58
CA ASP A 148 34.47 -7.00 -9.41
C ASP A 148 34.61 -5.70 -8.60
N ASN A 149 34.79 -5.79 -7.28
CA ASN A 149 34.82 -4.70 -6.32
C ASN A 149 33.56 -3.81 -6.36
N GLN A 150 32.42 -4.37 -6.80
CA GLN A 150 31.16 -3.67 -6.86
C GLN A 150 30.37 -3.83 -5.57
N LYS A 151 29.88 -2.72 -4.99
CA LYS A 151 29.03 -2.76 -3.79
C LYS A 151 27.56 -2.89 -4.17
N LEU A 152 26.93 -3.98 -3.74
CA LEU A 152 25.53 -4.30 -4.05
C LEU A 152 24.74 -4.55 -2.77
N TRP A 153 23.50 -4.08 -2.74
CA TRP A 153 22.52 -4.38 -1.70
C TRP A 153 21.67 -5.58 -2.14
N LEU A 154 21.56 -6.59 -1.28
CA LEU A 154 20.75 -7.79 -1.50
C LEU A 154 19.95 -8.12 -0.24
N PHE A 155 18.86 -8.89 -0.36
CA PHE A 155 18.15 -9.43 0.81
C PHE A 155 19.08 -10.40 1.55
N SER A 156 19.37 -10.06 2.81
CA SER A 156 20.35 -10.77 3.63
C SER A 156 19.98 -12.24 3.81
N TRP A 157 20.97 -13.13 3.71
CA TRP A 157 20.81 -14.54 4.01
C TRP A 157 20.21 -14.77 5.40
N LYS A 158 20.51 -13.91 6.38
CA LYS A 158 19.95 -13.99 7.73
C LYS A 158 18.41 -13.95 7.76
N THR A 159 17.78 -13.24 6.83
CA THR A 159 16.31 -13.25 6.71
C THR A 159 15.84 -14.49 5.95
N LEU A 160 16.54 -14.85 4.88
CA LEU A 160 16.15 -15.94 3.98
C LEU A 160 16.28 -17.32 4.64
N GLU A 161 17.32 -17.52 5.46
CA GLU A 161 17.56 -18.74 6.22
C GLU A 161 16.39 -19.08 7.16
N VAL A 162 15.71 -18.07 7.71
CA VAL A 162 14.54 -18.34 8.57
C VAL A 162 13.43 -19.03 7.78
N LEU A 163 13.31 -18.77 6.48
CA LEU A 163 12.32 -19.38 5.59
C LEU A 163 12.68 -20.81 5.16
N THR A 164 13.93 -21.24 5.38
CA THR A 164 14.35 -22.62 5.08
C THR A 164 14.11 -23.55 6.26
N LYS A 165 13.96 -23.02 7.49
CA LYS A 165 13.70 -23.81 8.70
C LYS A 165 12.34 -24.52 8.62
N GLU A 166 12.34 -25.80 8.93
CA GLU A 166 11.17 -26.67 8.92
C GLU A 166 10.05 -26.16 9.84
N GLU A 167 10.41 -25.50 10.95
CA GLU A 167 9.45 -24.86 11.86
C GLU A 167 8.51 -23.89 11.13
N TYR A 168 8.99 -23.21 10.09
CA TYR A 168 8.23 -22.24 9.30
C TYR A 168 7.82 -22.77 7.91
N ALA A 169 8.17 -24.02 7.59
CA ALA A 169 7.81 -24.69 6.36
C ALA A 169 6.41 -25.31 6.48
N ASP A 170 5.37 -24.47 6.42
CA ASP A 170 4.01 -24.95 6.24
C ASP A 170 3.83 -25.40 4.78
N ASP A 171 4.19 -26.65 4.49
CA ASP A 171 4.26 -27.19 3.13
C ASP A 171 2.91 -27.12 2.39
N GLU A 172 1.78 -27.20 3.10
CA GLU A 172 0.45 -27.00 2.50
C GLU A 172 0.29 -25.57 1.98
N VAL A 173 0.72 -24.57 2.76
CA VAL A 173 0.68 -23.15 2.39
C VAL A 173 1.57 -22.83 1.20
N PHE A 174 2.76 -23.44 1.12
CA PHE A 174 3.71 -23.19 0.04
C PHE A 174 3.42 -24.00 -1.23
N SER A 175 2.68 -25.11 -1.11
CA SER A 175 2.29 -25.99 -2.22
C SER A 175 0.98 -25.54 -2.91
N ASP A 176 -0.05 -25.14 -2.15
CA ASP A 176 -1.40 -24.87 -2.69
C ASP A 176 -1.52 -23.61 -3.55
N GLN A 177 -0.60 -22.66 -3.43
CA GLN A 177 -0.62 -21.46 -4.27
C GLN A 177 0.05 -21.68 -5.63
N ALA A 178 0.59 -22.86 -5.92
CA ALA A 178 1.08 -23.21 -7.26
C ALA A 178 -0.10 -23.28 -8.22
N ALA A 179 -0.31 -22.21 -8.99
CA ALA A 179 -1.20 -22.16 -10.14
C ALA A 179 -2.67 -22.49 -9.84
N SER A 180 -3.39 -21.55 -9.20
CA SER A 180 -4.75 -21.32 -9.71
C SER A 180 -4.58 -20.59 -11.03
N ASP A 181 -4.49 -21.35 -12.11
CA ASP A 181 -4.34 -20.94 -13.52
C ASP A 181 -5.64 -20.28 -14.04
N SER A 182 -6.14 -19.30 -13.28
CA SER A 182 -7.35 -18.56 -13.58
C SER A 182 -6.94 -17.16 -14.00
N MET A 183 -7.51 -16.62 -15.08
CA MET A 183 -7.25 -15.24 -15.51
C MET A 183 -7.47 -14.19 -14.40
N LEU A 184 -8.17 -14.53 -13.31
CA LEU A 184 -8.37 -13.68 -12.13
C LEU A 184 -7.21 -13.69 -11.10
N SER A 185 -6.28 -14.65 -11.18
CA SER A 185 -5.08 -14.73 -10.32
C SER A 185 -3.89 -14.00 -10.92
N SER A 186 -3.90 -13.76 -12.24
CA SER A 186 -2.92 -12.91 -12.92
C SER A 186 -2.86 -11.55 -12.23
N ARG A 187 -1.63 -11.03 -12.02
CA ARG A 187 -1.41 -9.78 -11.30
C ARG A 187 -1.33 -8.61 -12.27
N PHE A 188 -2.04 -7.53 -11.97
CA PHE A 188 -1.96 -6.26 -12.70
C PHE A 188 -1.35 -5.20 -11.79
N GLN A 189 -0.30 -4.53 -12.26
CA GLN A 189 0.33 -3.37 -11.60
C GLN A 189 0.69 -3.59 -10.10
N GLY A 190 1.14 -4.79 -9.75
CA GLY A 190 1.62 -5.12 -8.40
C GLY A 190 0.58 -5.75 -7.46
N GLY A 191 -0.62 -6.09 -7.92
CA GLY A 191 -1.62 -6.82 -7.12
C GLY A 191 -2.47 -7.79 -7.96
N PRO A 192 -3.10 -8.83 -7.36
CA PRO A 192 -4.00 -9.74 -8.06
C PRO A 192 -5.17 -9.02 -8.76
N ILE A 193 -5.51 -9.41 -9.99
CA ILE A 193 -6.63 -8.82 -10.75
C ILE A 193 -7.95 -8.89 -9.97
N LYS A 194 -8.18 -9.97 -9.20
CA LYS A 194 -9.33 -10.09 -8.29
C LYS A 194 -9.48 -8.92 -7.31
N ASP A 195 -8.37 -8.33 -6.84
CA ASP A 195 -8.40 -7.23 -5.88
C ASP A 195 -8.78 -5.93 -6.58
N TRP A 196 -8.29 -5.72 -7.82
CA TRP A 196 -8.72 -4.61 -8.67
C TRP A 196 -10.20 -4.68 -9.03
N ILE A 197 -10.70 -5.87 -9.38
CA ILE A 197 -12.13 -6.11 -9.61
C ILE A 197 -12.91 -5.82 -8.33
N GLY A 198 -12.39 -6.23 -7.16
CA GLY A 198 -12.97 -5.91 -5.85
C GLY A 198 -13.11 -4.41 -5.61
N ILE A 199 -12.09 -3.61 -5.96
CA ILE A 199 -12.11 -2.15 -5.85
C ILE A 199 -13.19 -1.55 -6.76
N ILE A 200 -13.25 -1.98 -8.02
CA ILE A 200 -14.25 -1.50 -8.98
C ILE A 200 -15.66 -1.86 -8.50
N LEU A 201 -15.87 -3.09 -8.04
CA LEU A 201 -17.16 -3.56 -7.53
C LEU A 201 -17.58 -2.80 -6.27
N LEU A 202 -16.65 -2.54 -5.36
CA LEU A 202 -16.88 -1.73 -4.16
C LEU A 202 -17.27 -0.29 -4.53
N ALA A 203 -16.59 0.32 -5.51
CA ALA A 203 -16.91 1.65 -6.00
C ALA A 203 -18.33 1.71 -6.61
N ILE A 204 -18.69 0.71 -7.43
CA ILE A 204 -20.04 0.58 -8.00
C ILE A 204 -21.07 0.39 -6.90
N GLY A 205 -20.81 -0.48 -5.91
CA GLY A 205 -21.68 -0.73 -4.78
C GLY A 205 -21.91 0.52 -3.93
N ALA A 206 -20.85 1.27 -3.62
CA ALA A 206 -20.94 2.53 -2.87
C ALA A 206 -21.77 3.58 -3.63
N TYR A 207 -21.56 3.72 -4.95
CA TYR A 207 -22.37 4.61 -5.78
C TYR A 207 -23.84 4.18 -5.80
N PHE A 208 -24.11 2.88 -5.89
CA PHE A 208 -25.47 2.34 -5.85
C PHE A 208 -26.18 2.65 -4.53
N VAL A 209 -25.50 2.43 -3.40
CA VAL A 209 -26.03 2.78 -2.06
C VAL A 209 -26.32 4.27 -1.96
N ALA A 210 -25.39 5.14 -2.41
CA ALA A 210 -25.61 6.58 -2.42
C ALA A 210 -26.81 6.97 -3.31
N TRP A 211 -26.96 6.34 -4.47
CA TRP A 211 -28.10 6.55 -5.37
C TRP A 211 -29.42 6.17 -4.69
N VAL A 212 -29.51 4.97 -4.10
CA VAL A 212 -30.70 4.52 -3.35
C VAL A 212 -31.03 5.48 -2.21
N PHE A 213 -30.03 5.92 -1.45
CA PHE A 213 -30.22 6.87 -0.36
C PHE A 213 -30.82 8.20 -0.84
N THR A 214 -30.34 8.74 -1.97
CA THR A 214 -30.91 9.97 -2.54
C THR A 214 -32.33 9.81 -3.07
N LEU A 215 -32.68 8.63 -3.59
CA LEU A 215 -34.05 8.32 -3.98
C LEU A 215 -34.98 8.27 -2.76
N ILE A 216 -34.54 7.63 -1.67
CA ILE A 216 -35.29 7.55 -0.41
C ILE A 216 -35.49 8.95 0.16
N LEU A 217 -34.44 9.78 0.21
CA LEU A 217 -34.54 11.15 0.71
C LEU A 217 -35.50 12.00 -0.12
N GLY A 218 -35.43 11.90 -1.46
CA GLY A 218 -36.37 12.59 -2.36
C GLY A 218 -37.81 12.07 -2.30
N ARG A 219 -38.02 10.80 -1.93
CA ARG A 219 -39.34 10.22 -1.65
C ARG A 219 -39.88 10.71 -0.29
N LEU A 220 -39.05 10.71 0.74
CA LEU A 220 -39.40 11.14 2.09
C LEU A 220 -39.78 12.63 2.13
N VAL A 221 -39.01 13.48 1.44
CA VAL A 221 -39.34 14.92 1.29
C VAL A 221 -40.69 15.12 0.59
N ARG A 222 -41.01 14.32 -0.44
CA ARG A 222 -42.33 14.37 -1.10
C ARG A 222 -43.47 13.88 -0.21
N LEU A 223 -43.23 12.84 0.58
CA LEU A 223 -44.20 12.29 1.54
C LEU A 223 -44.51 13.28 2.68
N TRP A 224 -43.48 13.95 3.21
CA TRP A 224 -43.63 14.92 4.30
C TRP A 224 -44.14 16.30 3.86
N TRP A 225 -44.02 16.65 2.57
CA TRP A 225 -44.57 17.90 2.03
C TRP A 225 -45.56 17.67 0.89
N LYS A 226 -46.83 17.47 1.25
CA LYS A 226 -47.96 17.28 0.31
C LYS A 226 -48.17 18.42 -0.72
N ASN A 227 -47.64 19.63 -0.51
CA ASN A 227 -47.81 20.80 -1.40
C ASN A 227 -46.51 21.30 -2.07
N PHE A 228 -45.44 20.49 -2.11
CA PHE A 228 -44.12 20.95 -2.56
C PHE A 228 -44.02 21.28 -4.06
N THR A 229 -44.90 20.72 -4.90
CA THR A 229 -44.90 20.86 -6.36
C THR A 229 -45.43 22.20 -6.88
N LYS A 230 -46.11 23.01 -6.03
CA LYS A 230 -46.69 24.31 -6.42
C LYS A 230 -45.88 25.54 -5.98
N SER A 231 -44.75 25.38 -5.28
CA SER A 231 -43.95 26.51 -4.80
C SER A 231 -42.73 26.80 -5.69
N LYS A 232 -42.39 28.09 -5.86
CA LYS A 232 -41.21 28.59 -6.61
C LYS A 232 -39.86 27.96 -6.21
N HIS A 233 -39.79 27.21 -5.10
CA HIS A 233 -38.56 26.69 -4.52
C HIS A 233 -38.22 25.25 -4.91
N HIS A 234 -39.01 24.61 -5.79
CA HIS A 234 -38.77 23.23 -6.24
C HIS A 234 -37.42 23.07 -6.98
N GLY A 235 -36.98 24.11 -7.68
CA GLY A 235 -35.69 24.11 -8.40
C GLY A 235 -34.48 24.11 -7.46
N VAL A 236 -34.51 24.94 -6.41
CA VAL A 236 -33.37 25.10 -5.48
C VAL A 236 -33.07 23.81 -4.72
N LEU A 237 -34.10 23.09 -4.29
CA LEU A 237 -33.89 21.82 -3.56
C LEU A 237 -33.36 20.72 -4.48
N LYS A 238 -33.82 20.67 -5.74
CA LYS A 238 -33.31 19.72 -6.74
C LYS A 238 -31.83 19.98 -7.08
N THR A 239 -31.44 21.25 -7.14
CA THR A 239 -30.05 21.65 -7.36
C THR A 239 -29.17 21.34 -6.15
N LEU A 240 -29.67 21.47 -4.92
CA LEU A 240 -28.93 21.18 -3.69
C LEU A 240 -28.78 19.67 -3.41
N LEU A 241 -29.70 18.84 -3.91
CA LEU A 241 -29.64 17.38 -3.78
C LEU A 241 -28.47 16.74 -4.54
N ILE A 242 -27.97 17.40 -5.59
CA ILE A 242 -26.85 16.91 -6.42
C ILE A 242 -25.50 16.97 -5.67
N PRO A 243 -25.04 18.11 -5.12
CA PRO A 243 -23.80 18.17 -4.34
C PRO A 243 -23.90 17.39 -3.03
N LEU A 244 -25.08 17.40 -2.38
CA LEU A 244 -25.29 16.62 -1.16
C LEU A 244 -25.10 15.12 -1.40
N ARG A 245 -25.56 14.60 -2.56
CA ARG A 245 -25.35 13.21 -2.96
C ARG A 245 -23.88 12.83 -3.01
N LEU A 246 -23.04 13.71 -3.54
CA LEU A 246 -21.61 13.47 -3.70
C LEU A 246 -20.91 13.42 -2.34
N VAL A 247 -21.22 14.38 -1.46
CA VAL A 247 -20.68 14.41 -0.08
C VAL A 247 -21.08 13.16 0.69
N LEU A 248 -22.34 12.73 0.58
CA LEU A 248 -22.85 11.55 1.28
C LEU A 248 -22.25 10.26 0.71
N ALA A 249 -22.05 10.16 -0.60
CA ALA A 249 -21.37 9.03 -1.23
C ALA A 249 -19.93 8.89 -0.72
N VAL A 250 -19.19 10.00 -0.65
CA VAL A 250 -17.81 10.03 -0.14
C VAL A 250 -17.78 9.67 1.35
N ALA A 251 -18.69 10.21 2.17
CA ALA A 251 -18.76 9.89 3.59
C ALA A 251 -19.05 8.40 3.86
N ILE A 252 -20.00 7.81 3.12
CA ILE A 252 -20.32 6.38 3.20
C ILE A 252 -19.10 5.54 2.76
N LEU A 253 -18.44 5.91 1.66
CA LEU A 253 -17.24 5.23 1.18
C LEU A 253 -16.13 5.22 2.24
N LEU A 254 -15.86 6.37 2.88
CA LEU A 254 -14.86 6.50 3.94
C LEU A 254 -15.24 5.68 5.19
N TYR A 255 -16.53 5.64 5.54
CA TYR A 255 -17.01 4.86 6.68
C TYR A 255 -16.90 3.35 6.43
N LEU A 256 -17.34 2.88 5.25
CA LEU A 256 -17.22 1.46 4.86
C LEU A 256 -15.75 1.05 4.73
N SER A 257 -14.89 1.93 4.19
CA SER A 257 -13.44 1.68 4.10
C SER A 257 -12.80 1.46 5.48
N ARG A 258 -13.31 2.11 6.54
CA ARG A 258 -12.79 1.94 7.90
C ARG A 258 -13.34 0.71 8.63
N THR A 259 -14.59 0.33 8.35
CA THR A 259 -15.28 -0.77 9.06
C THR A 259 -15.10 -2.12 8.38
N LEU A 260 -14.92 -2.15 7.07
CA LEU A 260 -14.59 -3.36 6.35
C LEU A 260 -13.10 -3.67 6.54
N VAL A 261 -12.82 -4.71 7.33
CA VAL A 261 -11.50 -5.35 7.41
C VAL A 261 -11.25 -6.05 6.07
N ILE A 262 -10.86 -5.28 5.04
CA ILE A 262 -10.49 -5.80 3.72
C ILE A 262 -9.00 -5.56 3.51
N SER A 263 -8.36 -6.59 2.95
CA SER A 263 -6.98 -6.75 2.48
C SER A 263 -6.09 -5.49 2.48
N ILE A 264 -4.87 -5.65 2.99
CA ILE A 264 -3.76 -4.68 3.02
C ILE A 264 -3.57 -3.89 1.71
N VAL A 265 -3.88 -4.49 0.56
CA VAL A 265 -3.80 -3.87 -0.77
C VAL A 265 -4.76 -2.70 -0.92
N VAL A 266 -5.98 -2.80 -0.38
CA VAL A 266 -6.98 -1.72 -0.38
C VAL A 266 -6.49 -0.54 0.46
N ARG A 267 -5.79 -0.80 1.56
CA ARG A 267 -5.23 0.23 2.43
C ARG A 267 -4.14 1.06 1.73
N HIS A 268 -3.33 0.45 0.86
CA HIS A 268 -2.31 1.15 0.07
C HIS A 268 -2.89 1.93 -1.12
N ALA A 269 -3.86 1.36 -1.84
CA ALA A 269 -4.50 2.05 -2.97
C ALA A 269 -5.31 3.29 -2.53
N PHE A 270 -5.98 3.21 -1.37
CA PHE A 270 -6.73 4.34 -0.83
C PHE A 270 -5.85 5.49 -0.31
N ALA A 271 -4.58 5.25 0.06
CA ALA A 271 -3.67 6.33 0.43
C ALA A 271 -3.46 7.33 -0.71
N VAL A 272 -3.43 6.84 -1.96
CA VAL A 272 -3.33 7.68 -3.16
C VAL A 272 -4.62 8.47 -3.41
N VAL A 273 -5.78 7.83 -3.25
CA VAL A 273 -7.10 8.48 -3.44
C VAL A 273 -7.37 9.52 -2.35
N ASN A 274 -6.95 9.24 -1.12
CA ASN A 274 -7.16 10.17 0.00
C ASN A 274 -6.30 11.44 -0.16
N ILE A 275 -5.14 11.36 -0.82
CA ILE A 275 -4.32 12.54 -1.16
C ILE A 275 -4.97 13.38 -2.27
N ILE A 276 -5.61 12.75 -3.25
CA ILE A 276 -6.31 13.44 -4.35
C ILE A 276 -7.60 14.11 -3.85
N ALA A 277 -8.29 13.51 -2.88
CA ALA A 277 -9.49 14.09 -2.27
C ALA A 277 -9.19 15.22 -1.26
N LEU A 278 -7.93 15.36 -0.83
CA LEU A 278 -7.49 16.39 0.12
C LEU A 278 -6.90 17.64 -0.56
N TRP A 279 -6.80 17.64 -1.89
CA TRP A 279 -6.40 18.77 -2.73
C TRP A 279 -7.63 19.39 -3.41
#